data_AF-A0A9E1A7G2-F1
#
_entry.id   AF-A0A9E1A7G2-F1
#
_cell.length_a   1.000
_cell.length_b   1.000
_cell.length_c   1.000
_cell.angle_alpha   90.00
_cell.angle_beta   90.00
_cell.angle_gamma   90.00
#
_symmetry.space_group_name_H-M   'P 1'
#
loop_
_entity.id
_entity.type
_entity.pdbx_description
1 polymer ?
#
loop_
_entity_poly.entity_id
_entity_poly.type
_entity_poly.pdbx_seq_one_letter_code
_entity_poly.pdbx_strand_id
1 'polypeptide(L)'
;YVLPKSKELGIIGIAEIVLALFLLGKIVGENGTPVPKIQLARGFEQLFNLKFGSIYDKIGKVFTRKPYNLTKTLDALRNTITREDRKRKNK
;
A
#
# COMPACT_ATOMS: atom_id res chain seq x y z
N TYR A 1 -6.33 12.41 10.65
CA TYR A 1 -5.71 11.88 9.42
C TYR A 1 -4.19 11.83 9.58
N VAL A 2 -3.51 11.03 8.78
CA VAL A 2 -2.04 10.84 8.81
C VAL A 2 -1.44 11.39 7.52
N LEU A 3 -0.27 12.03 7.57
CA LEU A 3 0.41 12.51 6.37
C LEU A 3 1.66 11.65 6.11
N PRO A 4 1.74 10.94 4.96
CA PRO A 4 2.94 10.22 4.62
C PRO A 4 4.06 11.23 4.27
N LYS A 5 5.14 11.23 5.05
CA LYS A 5 6.28 12.14 4.86
C LYS A 5 7.37 11.58 3.92
N SER A 6 7.40 10.27 3.69
CA SER A 6 8.45 9.63 2.89
C SER A 6 8.09 9.58 1.40
N LYS A 7 9.09 9.65 0.53
CA LYS A 7 8.91 9.48 -0.93
C LYS A 7 8.38 8.09 -1.26
N GLU A 8 8.74 7.09 -0.45
CA GLU A 8 8.34 5.69 -0.57
C GLU A 8 6.84 5.48 -0.25
N LEU A 9 6.21 6.37 0.52
CA LEU A 9 4.78 6.33 0.86
C LEU A 9 3.97 7.42 0.15
N GLY A 10 4.46 7.91 -1.00
CA GLY A 10 3.68 8.78 -1.86
C GLY A 10 2.41 8.10 -2.40
N ILE A 11 1.57 8.85 -3.10
CA ILE A 11 0.28 8.38 -3.65
C ILE A 11 0.35 7.05 -4.44
N ILE A 12 1.44 6.82 -5.18
CA ILE A 12 1.65 5.56 -5.92
C ILE A 12 2.05 4.42 -4.97
N GLY A 13 2.83 4.70 -3.94
CA GLY A 13 3.19 3.72 -2.92
C GLY A 13 1.99 3.29 -2.08
N ILE A 14 1.10 4.22 -1.73
CA ILE A 14 -0.16 3.85 -1.06
C ILE A 14 -1.07 3.05 -2.00
N ALA A 15 -1.12 3.40 -3.30
CA ALA A 15 -1.86 2.62 -4.29
C ALA A 15 -1.28 1.19 -4.46
N GLU A 16 0.03 1.02 -4.33
CA GLU A 16 0.69 -0.30 -4.31
C GLU A 16 0.23 -1.15 -3.11
N ILE A 17 0.09 -0.55 -1.91
CA ILE A 17 -0.44 -1.24 -0.73
C ILE A 17 -1.90 -1.66 -0.97
N VAL A 18 -2.74 -0.74 -1.45
CA VAL A 18 -4.15 -1.03 -1.78
C VAL A 18 -4.26 -2.15 -2.80
N LEU A 19 -3.43 -2.12 -3.85
CA LEU A 19 -3.39 -3.15 -4.88
C LEU A 19 -2.99 -4.51 -4.30
N ALA A 20 -1.94 -4.57 -3.48
CA ALA A 20 -1.47 -5.81 -2.88
C ALA A 20 -2.53 -6.44 -1.98
N LEU A 21 -3.19 -5.64 -1.14
CA LEU A 21 -4.29 -6.11 -0.29
C LEU A 21 -5.47 -6.64 -1.09
N PHE A 22 -5.84 -5.94 -2.16
CA PHE A 22 -6.90 -6.37 -3.07
C PHE A 22 -6.56 -7.69 -3.76
N LEU A 23 -5.36 -7.81 -4.34
CA LEU A 23 -4.91 -9.02 -5.03
C LEU A 23 -4.75 -10.22 -4.09
N LEU A 24 -4.34 -9.98 -2.84
CA LEU A 24 -4.27 -11.02 -1.82
C LEU A 24 -5.66 -11.61 -1.52
N GLY A 25 -6.72 -10.82 -1.64
CA GLY A 25 -8.11 -11.28 -1.54
C GLY A 25 -8.52 -11.79 -0.15
N LYS A 26 -7.74 -11.46 0.90
CA LYS A 26 -7.98 -11.91 2.28
C LYS A 26 -8.64 -10.84 3.17
N ILE A 27 -8.99 -9.68 2.61
CA ILE A 27 -9.80 -8.68 3.30
C ILE A 27 -11.25 -8.87 2.88
N VAL A 28 -12.09 -9.23 3.85
CA VAL A 28 -13.53 -9.42 3.68
C VAL A 28 -14.31 -8.38 4.47
N GLY A 29 -15.49 -8.04 3.97
CA GLY A 29 -16.46 -7.22 4.71
C GLY A 29 -17.16 -8.05 5.79
N GLU A 30 -18.01 -7.39 6.58
CA GLU A 30 -18.78 -8.01 7.66
C GLU A 30 -19.66 -9.18 7.18
N ASN A 31 -20.11 -9.13 5.93
CA ASN A 31 -20.88 -10.19 5.28
C ASN A 31 -20.02 -11.37 4.75
N GLY A 32 -18.71 -11.38 5.03
CA GLY A 32 -17.77 -12.41 4.58
C GLY A 32 -17.35 -12.31 3.10
N THR A 33 -17.81 -11.29 2.37
CA THR A 33 -17.47 -11.14 0.94
C THR A 33 -16.18 -10.34 0.75
N PRO A 34 -15.37 -10.62 -0.29
CA PRO A 34 -14.17 -9.85 -0.58
C PRO A 34 -14.46 -8.35 -0.76
N VAL A 35 -13.67 -7.51 -0.09
CA VAL A 35 -13.85 -6.06 -0.17
C VAL A 35 -13.47 -5.55 -1.57
N PRO A 36 -14.35 -4.81 -2.26
CA PRO A 36 -14.01 -4.20 -3.53
C PRO A 36 -12.85 -3.23 -3.42
N LYS A 37 -12.00 -3.20 -4.44
CA LYS A 37 -10.83 -2.32 -4.53
C LYS A 37 -11.14 -0.83 -4.27
N ILE A 38 -12.29 -0.34 -4.75
CA ILE A 38 -12.71 1.06 -4.56
C ILE A 38 -12.97 1.34 -3.08
N GLN A 39 -13.53 0.40 -2.33
CA GLN A 39 -13.78 0.55 -0.91
C GLN A 39 -12.47 0.56 -0.11
N LEU A 40 -11.51 -0.31 -0.45
CA LEU A 40 -10.16 -0.25 0.10
C LEU A 40 -9.52 1.12 -0.19
N ALA A 41 -9.55 1.57 -1.44
CA ALA A 41 -8.97 2.86 -1.83
C ALA A 41 -9.56 4.02 -1.00
N ARG A 42 -10.89 4.09 -0.85
CA ARG A 42 -11.56 5.13 -0.04
C ARG A 42 -11.10 5.12 1.43
N GLY A 43 -10.94 3.94 2.03
CA GLY A 43 -10.42 3.83 3.40
C GLY A 43 -9.01 4.41 3.52
N PHE A 44 -8.14 4.15 2.54
CA PHE A 44 -6.80 4.71 2.50
C PHE A 44 -6.77 6.22 2.22
N GLU A 45 -7.67 6.74 1.37
CA GLU A 45 -7.84 8.19 1.16
C GLU A 45 -8.17 8.91 2.47
N GLN A 46 -9.14 8.38 3.22
CA GLN A 46 -9.54 8.92 4.52
C GLN A 46 -8.40 8.84 5.55
N LEU A 47 -7.72 7.70 5.63
CA LEU A 47 -6.63 7.50 6.58
C LEU A 47 -5.46 8.47 6.34
N PHE A 48 -5.04 8.61 5.08
CA PHE A 48 -3.85 9.38 4.71
C PHE A 48 -4.13 10.82 4.26
N ASN A 49 -5.38 11.29 4.34
CA ASN A 49 -5.83 12.58 3.82
C ASN A 49 -5.28 12.86 2.41
N LEU A 50 -5.39 11.87 1.53
CA LEU A 50 -4.97 11.95 0.14
C LEU A 50 -6.17 11.72 -0.76
N LYS A 51 -6.04 12.14 -2.03
CA LYS A 51 -7.01 11.81 -3.07
C LYS A 51 -6.30 11.08 -4.19
N PHE A 52 -6.72 9.84 -4.47
CA PHE A 52 -6.25 9.09 -5.62
C PHE A 52 -6.75 9.70 -6.94
N GLY A 53 -7.95 10.30 -6.91
CA GLY A 53 -8.70 10.60 -8.13
C GLY A 53 -9.22 9.29 -8.71
N SER A 54 -8.59 8.80 -9.80
CA SER A 54 -8.80 7.43 -10.28
C SER A 54 -7.77 6.48 -9.66
N ILE A 55 -8.24 5.54 -8.83
CA ILE A 55 -7.40 4.44 -8.31
C ILE A 55 -6.90 3.53 -9.45
N TYR A 56 -7.66 3.39 -10.53
CA TYR A 56 -7.26 2.59 -11.69
C TYR A 56 -6.03 3.17 -12.37
N ASP A 57 -5.95 4.50 -12.51
CA ASP A 57 -4.77 5.18 -13.08
C ASP A 57 -3.54 4.97 -12.20
N LYS A 58 -3.71 5.02 -10.87
CA LYS A 58 -2.60 4.83 -9.93
C LYS A 58 -2.09 3.39 -9.97
N ILE A 59 -2.98 2.42 -10.12
CA ILE A 59 -2.61 1.01 -10.34
C ILE A 59 -1.91 0.84 -11.70
N GLY A 60 -2.40 1.48 -12.76
CA GLY A 60 -1.69 1.50 -14.04
C GLY A 60 -0.25 1.99 -13.88
N LYS A 61 -0.05 3.10 -13.14
CA LYS A 61 1.28 3.62 -12.80
C LYS A 61 2.14 2.68 -11.94
N VAL A 62 1.52 1.83 -11.11
CA VAL A 62 2.23 0.78 -10.36
C VAL A 62 2.80 -0.28 -11.30
N PHE A 63 2.09 -0.66 -12.35
CA PHE A 63 2.54 -1.66 -13.32
C PHE A 63 3.46 -1.10 -14.41
N THR A 64 3.36 0.18 -14.77
CA THR A 64 4.18 0.80 -15.83
C THR A 64 5.50 1.41 -15.34
N ARG A 65 5.78 1.39 -14.03
CA ARG A 65 7.08 1.85 -13.50
C ARG A 65 8.20 0.88 -13.87
N LYS A 66 9.43 1.36 -13.78
CA LYS A 66 10.63 0.54 -13.98
C LYS A 66 10.58 -0.73 -13.11
N PRO A 67 11.04 -1.90 -13.60
CA PRO A 67 10.88 -3.18 -12.89
C PRO A 67 11.39 -3.17 -11.44
N TYR A 68 12.53 -2.54 -11.18
CA TYR A 68 13.10 -2.42 -9.83
C TYR A 68 12.28 -1.52 -8.88
N ASN A 69 11.30 -0.78 -9.38
CA ASN A 69 10.36 -0.03 -8.57
C ASN A 69 9.06 -0.79 -8.32
N LEU A 70 8.79 -1.94 -8.97
CA LEU A 70 7.49 -2.65 -8.99
C LEU A 70 6.94 -3.04 -7.61
N THR A 71 7.77 -3.13 -6.58
CA THR A 71 7.36 -3.44 -5.19
C THR A 71 8.04 -2.53 -4.18
N LYS A 72 8.51 -1.35 -4.62
CA LYS A 72 9.42 -0.51 -3.84
C LYS A 72 8.85 -0.13 -2.47
N THR A 73 7.55 0.12 -2.37
CA THR A 73 6.92 0.49 -1.10
C THR A 73 6.82 -0.74 -0.18
N LEU A 74 6.37 -1.88 -0.69
CA LEU A 74 6.29 -3.12 0.08
C LEU A 74 7.67 -3.60 0.54
N ASP A 75 8.69 -3.49 -0.30
CA ASP A 75 10.08 -3.81 0.03
C ASP A 75 10.60 -2.90 1.15
N ALA A 76 10.30 -1.59 1.10
CA ALA A 76 10.67 -0.66 2.17
C ALA A 76 10.01 -1.04 3.51
N LEU A 77 8.73 -1.42 3.50
CA LEU A 77 8.00 -1.87 4.69
C LEU A 77 8.60 -3.18 5.25
N ARG A 78 8.84 -4.18 4.39
CA ARG A 78 9.48 -5.46 4.76
C ARG A 78 10.87 -5.25 5.36
N ASN A 79 11.69 -4.42 4.72
CA ASN A 79 13.05 -4.11 5.16
C ASN A 79 13.06 -3.41 6.52
N THR A 80 12.09 -2.52 6.78
CA THR A 80 11.96 -1.83 8.07
C THR A 80 11.73 -2.83 9.21
N ILE A 81 10.81 -3.78 9.03
CA ILE A 81 10.54 -4.86 10.01
C ILE A 81 11.77 -5.74 10.20
N THR A 82 12.40 -6.15 9.10
CA THR A 82 13.59 -7.04 9.13
C THR A 82 14.76 -6.37 9.87
N ARG A 83 14.95 -5.06 9.69
CA ARG A 83 15.98 -4.30 10.41
C ARG A 83 15.69 -4.24 11.91
N GLU A 84 14.43 -4.05 12.29
CA GLU A 84 14.03 -4.02 13.69
C GLU A 84 14.21 -5.39 14.38
N ASP A 85 13.86 -6.49 13.72
CA ASP A 85 14.10 -7.85 14.22
C ASP A 85 15.59 -8.10 14.52
N ARG A 86 16.48 -7.74 13.59
CA ARG A 86 17.94 -7.86 13.79
C ARG A 86 18.43 -7.05 14.98
N LYS A 87 17.94 -5.83 15.17
CA LYS A 87 18.32 -4.99 16.32
C LYS A 87 17.91 -5.63 17.65
N ARG A 88 16.74 -6.26 17.70
CA ARG A 88 16.22 -6.91 18.92
C ARG A 88 16.98 -8.19 19.27
N LYS A 89 17.41 -8.96 18.27
CA LYS A 89 18.21 -10.18 18.47
C LYS A 89 19.65 -9.90 18.90
N ASN A 90 20.18 -8.74 18.53
CA ASN A 90 21.53 -8.30 18.90
C ASN A 90 21.56 -7.52 20.22
N LYS A 91 20.46 -7.47 20.97
CA LYS A 91 20.33 -6.83 22.29
C LYS A 91 20.18 -7.90 23.35
#